data_AF-A0A9P9CXL4-F1
#
_entry.id   AF-A0A9P9CXL4-F1
#
_cell.length_a   1.000
_cell.length_b   1.000
_cell.length_c   1.000
_cell.angle_alpha   90.00
_cell.angle_beta   90.00
_cell.angle_gamma   90.00
#
_symmetry.space_group_name_H-M   'P 1'
#
loop_
_entity.id
_entity.type
_entity.pdbx_description
1 polymer ?
#
loop_
_entity_poly.entity_id
_entity_poly.type
_entity_poly.pdbx_seq_one_letter_code
_entity_poly.pdbx_strand_id
1 'polypeptide(L)'
;SRLVKSGWTVQELIAPRNVLLFDQNWDFIYRKRDALHVLSAATGVPAQVLATRDLRQCSVARRMSWAVRRKTTRIEDGAYCLMGPFNILMLMLHGERCRPFFRIHLEILKNSTDDSILAWPMRSVDPFTYRGPLA
;
A
#
# COMPACT_ATOMS: atom_id res chain seq x y z
N SER A 1 9.92 -1.64 14.81
CA SER A 1 8.86 -2.55 14.34
C SER A 1 9.17 -3.08 12.94
N ARG A 2 9.27 -4.40 12.77
CA ARG A 2 9.58 -5.08 11.49
C ARG A 2 8.34 -5.21 10.60
N LEU A 3 7.18 -5.47 11.20
CA LEU A 3 5.89 -5.63 10.52
C LEU A 3 5.49 -4.40 9.71
N VAL A 4 5.49 -3.20 10.30
CA VAL A 4 5.08 -1.96 9.62
C VAL A 4 5.93 -1.65 8.37
N LYS A 5 7.19 -2.08 8.38
CA LYS A 5 8.12 -1.84 7.28
C LYS A 5 8.08 -2.92 6.21
N SER A 6 7.49 -4.10 6.45
CA SER A 6 7.40 -5.15 5.43
C SER A 6 6.41 -4.76 4.33
N GLY A 7 6.78 -5.02 3.07
CA GLY A 7 5.90 -4.83 1.91
C GLY A 7 4.55 -5.54 2.06
N TRP A 8 4.58 -6.80 2.51
CA TRP A 8 3.42 -7.68 2.59
C TRP A 8 2.32 -7.23 3.56
N THR A 9 2.69 -6.44 4.57
CA THR A 9 1.81 -6.00 5.66
C THR A 9 0.59 -5.20 5.18
N VAL A 10 0.65 -4.58 3.99
CA VAL A 10 -0.52 -3.89 3.42
C VAL A 10 -1.67 -4.83 3.21
N GLN A 11 -1.38 -5.94 2.56
CA GLN A 11 -2.39 -6.88 2.13
C GLN A 11 -2.92 -7.60 3.36
N GLU A 12 -2.00 -7.98 4.25
CA GLU A 12 -2.32 -8.59 5.55
C GLU A 12 -3.15 -7.69 6.45
N LEU A 13 -2.98 -6.36 6.38
CA LEU A 13 -3.80 -5.42 7.15
C LEU A 13 -5.12 -5.07 6.46
N ILE A 14 -5.18 -5.00 5.14
CA ILE A 14 -6.40 -4.59 4.42
C ILE A 14 -7.35 -5.78 4.20
N ALA A 15 -6.87 -6.97 3.88
CA ALA A 15 -7.74 -8.09 3.49
C ALA A 15 -8.63 -8.64 4.63
N PRO A 16 -8.09 -9.03 5.80
CA PRO A 16 -8.88 -9.57 6.90
C PRO A 16 -9.58 -8.50 7.77
N ARG A 17 -10.80 -8.83 8.23
CA ARG A 17 -11.55 -8.00 9.20
C ARG A 17 -10.92 -8.03 10.58
N ASN A 18 -10.50 -9.20 11.02
CA ASN A 18 -9.92 -9.43 12.33
C ASN A 18 -8.44 -9.76 12.18
N VAL A 19 -7.58 -8.91 12.74
CA VAL A 19 -6.14 -9.15 12.84
C VAL A 19 -5.75 -8.93 14.28
N LEU A 20 -4.99 -9.88 14.82
CA LEU A 20 -4.36 -9.77 16.12
C LEU A 20 -2.88 -9.46 15.88
N LEU A 21 -2.39 -8.43 16.55
CA LEU A 21 -1.01 -7.97 16.46
C LEU A 21 -0.26 -8.54 17.65
N PHE A 22 0.82 -9.25 17.38
CA PHE A 22 1.73 -9.81 18.36
C PHE A 22 3.11 -9.16 18.22
N ASP A 23 3.88 -9.16 19.30
CA ASP A 23 5.27 -8.73 19.27
C ASP A 23 6.21 -9.87 18.82
N GLN A 24 7.51 -9.62 18.92
CA GLN A 24 8.53 -10.60 18.54
C GLN A 24 8.59 -11.83 19.46
N ASN A 25 8.04 -11.74 20.66
CA ASN A 25 7.97 -12.81 21.65
C ASN A 25 6.63 -13.55 21.60
N TRP A 26 5.78 -13.24 20.61
CA TRP A 26 4.40 -13.73 20.49
C TRP A 26 3.47 -13.23 21.59
N ASP A 27 3.81 -12.12 22.24
CA ASP A 27 2.92 -11.48 23.21
C ASP A 27 1.87 -10.64 22.49
N PHE A 28 0.62 -10.78 22.91
CA PHE A 28 -0.50 -10.03 22.33
C PHE A 28 -0.33 -8.53 22.60
N ILE A 29 -0.34 -7.72 21.54
CA ILE A 29 -0.26 -6.27 21.66
C ILE A 29 -1.66 -5.64 21.51
N TYR A 30 -2.30 -5.82 20.35
CA TYR A 30 -3.56 -5.15 20.02
C TYR A 30 -4.41 -5.96 19.05
N ARG A 31 -5.73 -5.73 19.05
CA ARG A 31 -6.57 -6.07 17.90
C ARG A 31 -6.52 -4.92 16.91
N LYS A 32 -6.54 -5.21 15.61
CA LYS A 32 -6.54 -4.19 14.56
C LYS A 32 -7.63 -3.12 14.74
N ARG A 33 -8.84 -3.53 15.13
CA ARG A 33 -9.97 -2.62 15.39
C ARG A 33 -9.69 -1.61 16.53
N ASP A 34 -8.89 -2.01 17.50
CA ASP A 34 -8.57 -1.21 18.68
C ASP A 34 -7.34 -0.29 18.40
N ALA A 35 -6.60 -0.55 17.31
CA ALA A 35 -5.36 0.15 16.96
C ALA A 35 -5.41 0.89 15.61
N LEU A 36 -6.61 1.19 15.07
CA LEU A 36 -6.77 1.76 13.72
C LEU A 36 -5.98 3.05 13.51
N HIS A 37 -6.00 3.98 14.48
CA HIS A 37 -5.27 5.25 14.37
C HIS A 37 -3.75 5.05 14.41
N VAL A 38 -3.26 4.17 15.29
CA VAL A 38 -1.84 3.82 15.41
C VAL A 38 -1.35 3.15 14.11
N LEU A 39 -2.12 2.19 13.60
CA LEU A 39 -1.84 1.52 12.33
C LEU A 39 -1.89 2.50 11.17
N SER A 40 -2.82 3.45 11.16
CA SER A 40 -2.94 4.45 10.10
C SER A 40 -1.72 5.36 10.05
N ALA A 41 -1.29 5.89 11.20
CA ALA A 41 -0.08 6.69 11.31
C ALA A 41 1.18 5.90 10.89
N ALA A 42 1.27 4.65 11.32
CA ALA A 42 2.41 3.78 11.04
C ALA A 42 2.49 3.37 9.56
N THR A 43 1.36 3.07 8.91
CA THR A 43 1.32 2.49 7.57
C THR A 43 1.01 3.49 6.46
N GLY A 44 0.46 4.66 6.79
CA GLY A 44 -0.09 5.63 5.82
C GLY A 44 -1.46 5.23 5.24
N VAL A 45 -1.98 4.05 5.59
CA VAL A 45 -3.31 3.61 5.15
C VAL A 45 -4.37 4.29 6.00
N PRO A 46 -5.41 4.94 5.44
CA PRO A 46 -6.44 5.61 6.24
C PRO A 46 -7.15 4.64 7.19
N ALA A 47 -7.45 5.09 8.41
CA ALA A 47 -8.16 4.28 9.41
C ALA A 47 -9.51 3.72 8.88
N GLN A 48 -10.23 4.51 8.08
CA GLN A 48 -11.47 4.08 7.44
C GLN A 48 -11.26 2.91 6.47
N VAL A 49 -10.17 2.92 5.69
CA VAL A 49 -9.80 1.80 4.80
C VAL A 49 -9.46 0.58 5.63
N LEU A 50 -8.71 0.73 6.72
CA LEU A 50 -8.36 -0.38 7.61
C LEU A 50 -9.62 -1.00 8.24
N ALA A 51 -10.62 -0.19 8.60
CA ALA A 51 -11.87 -0.65 9.21
C ALA A 51 -12.82 -1.31 8.20
N THR A 52 -13.08 -0.65 7.07
CA THR A 52 -14.13 -1.03 6.11
C THR A 52 -13.63 -1.90 4.96
N ARG A 53 -12.33 -1.78 4.64
CA ARG A 53 -11.68 -2.33 3.43
C ARG A 53 -12.18 -1.68 2.13
N ASP A 54 -12.89 -0.55 2.25
CA ASP A 54 -13.34 0.21 1.10
C ASP A 54 -12.20 1.08 0.56
N LEU A 55 -11.84 0.84 -0.69
CA LEU A 55 -10.76 1.53 -1.40
C LEU A 55 -11.29 2.58 -2.38
N ARG A 56 -12.62 2.67 -2.59
CA ARG A 56 -13.24 3.53 -3.62
C ARG A 56 -12.94 5.01 -3.44
N GLN A 57 -12.73 5.46 -2.20
CA GLN A 57 -12.41 6.86 -1.88
C GLN A 57 -10.91 7.17 -1.97
N CYS A 58 -10.06 6.18 -2.26
CA CYS A 58 -8.62 6.37 -2.37
C CYS A 58 -8.22 6.45 -3.83
N SER A 59 -7.59 7.57 -4.23
CA SER A 59 -6.97 7.72 -5.55
C SER A 59 -5.82 6.73 -5.77
N VAL A 60 -5.47 6.50 -7.03
CA VAL A 60 -4.34 5.66 -7.44
C VAL A 60 -3.05 6.14 -6.77
N ALA A 61 -2.75 7.44 -6.83
CA ALA A 61 -1.58 8.03 -6.17
C ALA A 61 -1.54 7.72 -4.67
N ARG A 62 -2.69 7.82 -3.99
CA ARG A 62 -2.78 7.56 -2.55
C ARG A 62 -2.54 6.10 -2.22
N ARG A 63 -3.02 5.16 -3.04
CA ARG A 63 -2.75 3.72 -2.85
C ARG A 63 -1.29 3.38 -3.14
N MET A 64 -0.70 3.99 -4.17
CA MET A 64 0.72 3.87 -4.49
C MET A 64 1.61 4.38 -3.34
N SER A 65 1.24 5.51 -2.72
CA SER A 65 2.03 6.12 -1.64
C SER A 65 2.20 5.22 -0.42
N TRP A 66 1.29 4.26 -0.23
CA TRP A 66 1.42 3.28 0.84
C TRP A 66 2.76 2.55 0.72
N ALA A 67 3.19 2.14 -0.49
CA ALA A 67 4.40 1.35 -0.68
C ALA A 67 5.71 2.11 -0.42
N VAL A 68 5.70 3.44 -0.42
CA VAL A 68 6.91 4.29 -0.38
C VAL A 68 7.81 4.04 0.83
N ARG A 69 7.21 3.84 2.01
CA ARG A 69 7.97 3.67 3.27
C ARG A 69 8.30 2.20 3.60
N ARG A 70 8.03 1.28 2.67
CA ARG A 70 8.20 -0.15 2.90
C ARG A 70 9.56 -0.64 2.42
N LYS A 71 10.13 -1.54 3.21
CA LYS A 71 11.32 -2.31 2.90
C LYS A 71 10.88 -3.67 2.37
N THR A 72 11.35 -3.98 1.19
CA THR A 72 11.19 -5.29 0.58
C THR A 72 12.55 -5.95 0.46
N THR A 73 12.56 -7.28 0.58
CA THR A 73 13.80 -8.06 0.44
C THR A 73 14.23 -8.08 -1.02
N ARG A 74 13.27 -8.19 -1.94
CA ARG A 74 13.48 -8.14 -3.37
C ARG A 74 12.84 -6.91 -3.98
N ILE A 75 13.32 -6.51 -5.15
CA ILE A 75 12.78 -5.36 -5.87
C ILE A 75 11.34 -5.67 -6.31
N GLU A 76 11.10 -6.88 -6.84
CA GLU A 76 9.78 -7.33 -7.30
C GLU A 76 8.69 -7.33 -6.21
N ASP A 77 9.06 -7.60 -4.96
CA ASP A 77 8.14 -7.58 -3.81
C ASP A 77 7.49 -6.19 -3.61
N GLY A 78 8.14 -5.13 -4.09
CA GLY A 78 7.59 -3.78 -4.07
C GLY A 78 6.40 -3.63 -5.01
N ALA A 79 6.40 -4.30 -6.16
CA ALA A 79 5.24 -4.37 -7.04
C ALA A 79 4.19 -5.31 -6.45
N TYR A 80 4.61 -6.45 -5.90
CA TYR A 80 3.66 -7.43 -5.36
C TYR A 80 2.89 -6.89 -4.15
N CYS A 81 3.47 -6.03 -3.32
CA CYS A 81 2.74 -5.43 -2.20
C CYS A 81 1.53 -4.58 -2.61
N LEU A 82 1.54 -4.06 -3.84
CA LEU A 82 0.48 -3.20 -4.39
C LEU A 82 -0.69 -4.00 -5.00
N MET A 83 -0.55 -5.30 -5.22
CA MET A 83 -1.61 -6.13 -5.80
C MET A 83 -2.93 -6.04 -5.02
N GLY A 84 -2.89 -6.17 -3.68
CA GLY A 84 -4.07 -6.07 -2.82
C GLY A 84 -4.82 -4.74 -2.94
N PRO A 85 -4.17 -3.57 -2.71
CA PRO A 85 -4.79 -2.26 -2.88
C PRO A 85 -5.43 -1.97 -4.25
N PHE A 86 -4.96 -2.64 -5.30
CA PHE A 86 -5.51 -2.48 -6.66
C PHE A 86 -6.42 -3.64 -7.08
N ASN A 87 -6.59 -4.66 -6.22
CA ASN A 87 -7.33 -5.87 -6.55
C ASN A 87 -6.84 -6.54 -7.86
N ILE A 88 -5.52 -6.54 -8.07
CA ILE A 88 -4.87 -7.11 -9.25
C ILE A 88 -4.35 -8.50 -8.91
N LEU A 89 -4.62 -9.47 -9.77
CA LEU A 89 -4.03 -10.81 -9.69
C LEU A 89 -2.89 -10.93 -10.70
N MET A 90 -1.68 -11.15 -10.20
CA MET A 90 -0.49 -11.39 -11.02
C MET A 90 0.31 -12.56 -10.46
N LEU A 91 0.92 -13.35 -11.35
CA LEU A 91 1.82 -14.42 -10.99
C LEU A 91 3.09 -13.83 -10.36
N MET A 92 3.47 -14.35 -9.19
CA MET A 92 4.72 -14.00 -8.54
C MET A 92 5.87 -14.79 -9.16
N LEU A 93 6.55 -14.14 -10.10
CA LEU A 93 7.76 -14.68 -10.69
C LEU A 93 8.96 -13.97 -10.08
N HIS A 94 9.90 -14.78 -9.59
CA HIS A 94 11.14 -14.30 -8.99
C HIS A 94 12.22 -14.12 -10.04
N GLY A 95 13.06 -13.10 -9.88
CA GLY A 95 14.13 -12.78 -10.83
C GLY A 95 13.71 -11.90 -12.02
N GLU A 96 12.47 -11.43 -12.04
CA GLU A 96 11.96 -10.52 -13.07
C GLU A 96 12.42 -9.06 -12.90
N ARG A 97 13.09 -8.72 -11.79
CA ARG A 97 13.58 -7.38 -11.46
C ARG A 97 12.44 -6.35 -11.46
N CYS A 98 12.44 -5.44 -12.44
CA CYS A 98 11.49 -4.33 -12.52
C CYS A 98 10.24 -4.67 -13.34
N ARG A 99 10.18 -5.81 -14.05
CA ARG A 99 9.02 -6.18 -14.90
C ARG A 99 7.68 -6.25 -14.15
N PRO A 100 7.63 -6.69 -12.88
CA PRO A 100 6.38 -6.67 -12.10
C PRO A 100 5.81 -5.26 -11.92
N PHE A 101 6.66 -4.23 -11.80
CA PHE A 101 6.22 -2.84 -11.75
C PHE A 101 5.59 -2.40 -13.08
N PHE A 102 6.17 -2.77 -14.21
CA PHE A 102 5.58 -2.45 -15.51
C PHE A 102 4.19 -3.10 -15.67
N ARG A 103 4.07 -4.38 -15.31
CA ARG A 103 2.80 -5.10 -15.37
C ARG A 103 1.74 -4.46 -14.47
N ILE A 104 2.07 -4.12 -13.23
CA ILE A 104 1.08 -3.54 -12.31
C ILE A 104 0.65 -2.14 -12.76
N HIS A 105 1.58 -1.30 -13.23
CA HIS A 105 1.24 0.02 -13.76
C HIS A 105 0.34 -0.09 -14.99
N LEU A 106 0.63 -1.01 -15.91
CA LEU A 106 -0.19 -1.24 -17.09
C LEU A 106 -1.62 -1.68 -16.70
N GLU A 107 -1.74 -2.56 -15.71
CA GLU A 107 -3.03 -3.05 -15.25
C GLU A 107 -3.84 -1.96 -14.53
N ILE A 108 -3.17 -1.07 -13.78
CA ILE A 108 -3.83 0.10 -13.20
C ILE A 108 -4.33 1.04 -14.31
N LEU A 109 -3.51 1.32 -15.32
CA LEU A 109 -3.89 2.20 -16.45
C LEU A 109 -5.06 1.64 -17.27
N LYS A 110 -5.15 0.31 -17.44
CA LYS A 110 -6.26 -0.32 -18.14
C LYS A 110 -7.59 -0.22 -17.39
N ASN A 111 -7.54 -0.30 -16.06
CA ASN A 111 -8.73 -0.43 -15.21
C ASN A 111 -9.10 0.87 -14.50
N SER A 112 -8.34 1.95 -14.67
CA SER A 112 -8.54 3.22 -13.97
C SER A 112 -8.44 4.40 -14.92
N THR A 113 -9.39 5.32 -14.82
CA THR A 113 -9.35 6.65 -15.48
C THR A 113 -8.80 7.74 -14.56
N ASP A 114 -8.21 7.36 -13.42
CA ASP A 114 -7.65 8.28 -12.43
C ASP A 114 -6.27 8.79 -12.86
N ASP A 115 -6.23 10.05 -13.30
CA ASP A 115 -5.02 10.75 -13.73
C ASP A 115 -3.98 10.93 -12.62
N SER A 116 -4.33 10.68 -11.36
CA SER A 116 -3.38 10.76 -10.24
C SER A 116 -2.23 9.76 -10.36
N ILE A 117 -2.34 8.73 -11.21
CA ILE A 117 -1.20 7.85 -11.52
C ILE A 117 -0.01 8.61 -12.12
N LEU A 118 -0.26 9.72 -12.81
CA LEU A 118 0.74 10.59 -13.40
C LEU A 118 1.16 11.71 -12.44
N ALA A 119 0.60 11.73 -11.23
CA ALA A 119 0.89 12.79 -10.28
C ALA A 119 2.28 12.60 -9.68
N TRP A 120 3.12 13.62 -9.80
CA TRP A 120 4.47 13.63 -9.24
C TRP A 120 4.49 14.42 -7.93
N PRO A 121 5.36 14.04 -6.97
CA PRO A 121 5.43 14.70 -5.68
C PRO A 121 5.91 16.14 -5.87
N MET A 122 5.12 17.10 -5.40
CA MET A 122 5.55 18.49 -5.44
C MET A 122 6.79 18.65 -4.55
N ARG A 123 7.81 19.37 -5.02
CA ARG A 123 8.91 19.85 -4.15
C ARG A 123 8.36 20.91 -3.18
N SER A 124 7.53 20.48 -2.24
CA SER A 124 6.95 21.31 -1.18
C SER A 124 7.18 20.62 0.16
N VAL A 125 7.06 21.39 1.24
CA VAL A 125 7.38 20.98 2.61
C VAL A 125 6.51 19.80 3.10
N ASP A 126 5.38 19.52 2.45
CA ASP A 126 4.51 18.36 2.72
C ASP A 126 4.71 17.24 1.67
N PRO A 127 5.22 16.05 2.06
CA PRO A 127 5.44 14.91 1.17
C PRO A 127 4.16 14.33 0.54
N PHE A 128 2.98 14.74 0.98
CA PHE A 128 1.69 14.20 0.52
C PHE A 128 0.94 15.12 -0.46
N THR A 129 1.55 16.24 -0.89
CA THR A 129 1.00 17.12 -1.93
C THR A 129 1.50 16.68 -3.32
N TYR A 130 0.56 16.39 -4.23
CA TYR A 130 0.85 15.92 -5.58
C TYR A 130 0.27 16.88 -6.64
N ARG A 131 0.96 17.06 -7.77
CA ARG A 131 0.47 17.81 -8.95
C ARG A 131 0.21 16.90 -10.13
N GLY A 132 -0.82 17.20 -10.91
CA GLY A 132 -1.20 16.46 -12.11
C GLY A 132 -0.56 17.01 -13.40
N PRO A 133 -0.75 16.32 -14.54
CA PRO A 133 -0.17 16.70 -15.83
C PRO A 133 -0.71 18.02 -16.42
N LEU A 134 -1.80 18.56 -15.87
CA LEU A 134 -2.41 19.84 -16.28
C LEU A 134 -2.11 21.00 -15.31
N ALA A 135 -1.18 20.82 -14.37
CA ALA A 135 -0.89 21.75 -13.27
C ALA A 135 0.46 22.46 -13.37
#